data_AF-A0A0F7JVI1-F1
#
_entry.id   AF-A0A0F7JVI1-F1
#
_cell.length_a   1.000
_cell.length_b   1.000
_cell.length_c   1.000
_cell.angle_alpha   90.00
_cell.angle_beta   90.00
_cell.angle_gamma   90.00
#
_symmetry.space_group_name_H-M   'P 1'
#
loop_
_entity.id
_entity.type
_entity.pdbx_description
1 polymer ?
#
loop_
_entity_poly.entity_id
_entity_poly.type
_entity_poly.pdbx_seq_one_letter_code
_entity_poly.pdbx_strand_id
1 'polypeptide(L)'
;MKRSDHLKTLSWEHHDALKFARNIKKGMSNGTAPERIANYAIFIVDTLLRPHFELEEESLVKRLDASEAQDIVVSQVLDDHQEFYRLVAAIRKGEGDLGRLLESFVDLLKRHVKWEEQRFFPFCERVLSEEQLNLVSGELDRGHLPGQVAWDDPFWN
;
A
#
# COMPACT_ATOMS: atom_id res chain seq x y z
N MET A 1 -9.76 -15.50 -7.94
CA MET A 1 -9.91 -16.02 -6.56
C MET A 1 -10.61 -14.94 -5.77
N LYS A 2 -11.85 -15.17 -5.30
CA LYS A 2 -12.56 -14.20 -4.46
C LYS A 2 -11.82 -14.14 -3.13
N ARG A 3 -11.44 -12.95 -2.66
CA ARG A 3 -10.94 -12.77 -1.29
C ARG A 3 -12.01 -13.19 -0.29
N SER A 4 -11.60 -13.67 0.88
CA SER A 4 -12.54 -13.78 2.00
C SER A 4 -13.14 -12.40 2.29
N ASP A 5 -14.38 -12.37 2.80
CA ASP A 5 -15.03 -11.11 3.14
C ASP A 5 -14.24 -10.36 4.24
N HIS A 6 -13.43 -11.06 5.03
CA HIS A 6 -12.63 -10.50 6.13
C HIS A 6 -11.52 -9.53 5.67
N LEU A 7 -10.89 -9.76 4.52
CA LEU A 7 -9.77 -8.93 4.03
C LEU A 7 -10.18 -8.04 2.84
N LYS A 8 -11.46 -8.04 2.50
CA LYS A 8 -11.98 -7.36 1.32
C LYS A 8 -11.77 -5.85 1.36
N THR A 9 -11.80 -5.27 2.55
CA THR A 9 -11.54 -3.85 2.79
C THR A 9 -10.13 -3.46 2.34
N LEU A 10 -9.10 -4.19 2.79
CA LEU A 10 -7.71 -3.98 2.40
C LEU A 10 -7.51 -4.18 0.88
N SER A 11 -8.07 -5.26 0.33
CA SER A 11 -8.03 -5.51 -1.12
C SER A 11 -8.78 -4.48 -1.96
N TRP A 12 -9.75 -3.78 -1.40
CA TRP A 12 -10.42 -2.67 -2.08
C TRP A 12 -9.51 -1.45 -2.16
N GLU A 13 -8.79 -1.14 -1.09
CA GLU A 13 -7.79 -0.06 -1.05
C GLU A 13 -6.65 -0.32 -2.04
N HIS A 14 -6.27 -1.59 -2.29
CA HIS A 14 -5.34 -1.98 -3.35
C HIS A 14 -5.77 -1.57 -4.76
N HIS A 15 -7.07 -1.61 -5.06
CA HIS A 15 -7.55 -1.16 -6.37
C HIS A 15 -7.25 0.34 -6.59
N ASP A 16 -7.43 1.14 -5.56
CA ASP A 16 -7.16 2.57 -5.59
C ASP A 16 -5.65 2.85 -5.62
N ALA A 17 -4.86 2.12 -4.84
CA ALA A 17 -3.40 2.15 -4.90
C ALA A 17 -2.87 1.94 -6.34
N LEU A 18 -3.39 0.92 -7.05
CA LEU A 18 -3.02 0.67 -8.44
C LEU A 18 -3.50 1.76 -9.41
N LYS A 19 -4.61 2.45 -9.11
CA LYS A 19 -5.05 3.62 -9.87
C LYS A 19 -4.06 4.77 -9.71
N PHE A 20 -3.55 5.03 -8.51
CA PHE A 20 -2.55 6.08 -8.29
C PHE A 20 -1.24 5.79 -9.00
N ALA A 21 -0.78 4.53 -8.98
CA ALA A 21 0.37 4.09 -9.78
C ALA A 21 0.20 4.42 -11.28
N ARG A 22 -1.01 4.24 -11.82
CA ARG A 22 -1.33 4.62 -13.21
C ARG A 22 -1.33 6.13 -13.41
N ASN A 23 -1.91 6.88 -12.48
CA ASN A 23 -1.94 8.34 -12.54
C ASN A 23 -0.52 8.93 -12.55
N ILE A 24 0.37 8.45 -11.67
CA ILE A 24 1.79 8.86 -11.62
C ILE A 24 2.47 8.58 -12.97
N LYS A 25 2.38 7.35 -13.49
CA LYS A 25 2.99 7.02 -14.79
C LYS A 25 2.44 7.89 -15.91
N LYS A 26 1.13 8.15 -15.94
CA LYS A 26 0.52 9.02 -16.96
C LYS A 26 1.02 10.46 -16.84
N GLY A 27 1.12 11.00 -15.62
CA GLY A 27 1.73 12.31 -15.39
C GLY A 27 3.16 12.42 -15.94
N MET A 28 3.98 11.39 -15.70
CA MET A 28 5.34 11.32 -16.22
C MET A 28 5.35 11.28 -17.76
N SER A 29 4.50 10.46 -18.38
CA SER A 29 4.38 10.37 -19.84
C SER A 29 3.88 11.67 -20.48
N ASN A 30 3.02 12.41 -19.77
CA ASN A 30 2.52 13.72 -20.19
C ASN A 30 3.57 14.84 -20.10
N GLY A 31 4.77 14.57 -19.57
CA GLY A 31 5.77 15.60 -19.30
C GLY A 31 5.35 16.56 -18.18
N THR A 32 4.49 16.11 -17.27
CA THR A 32 4.11 16.91 -16.10
C THR A 32 5.35 17.18 -15.26
N ALA A 33 5.46 18.40 -14.72
CA ALA A 33 6.53 18.77 -13.80
C ALA A 33 6.67 17.72 -12.67
N PRO A 34 7.86 17.11 -12.49
CA PRO A 34 8.08 16.06 -11.49
C PRO A 34 7.64 16.44 -10.08
N GLU A 35 7.74 17.72 -9.71
CA GLU A 35 7.32 18.26 -8.42
C GLU A 35 5.80 18.13 -8.19
N ARG A 36 4.97 18.30 -9.23
CA ARG A 36 3.52 18.11 -9.13
C ARG A 36 3.18 16.64 -8.87
N ILE A 37 3.89 15.75 -9.57
CA ILE A 37 3.72 14.30 -9.41
C ILE A 37 4.22 13.86 -8.02
N ALA A 38 5.31 14.46 -7.54
CA ALA A 38 5.88 14.23 -6.22
C ALA A 38 4.91 14.61 -5.09
N ASN A 39 4.27 15.78 -5.19
CA ASN A 39 3.26 16.20 -4.22
C ASN A 39 2.11 15.19 -4.13
N TYR A 40 1.70 14.64 -5.28
CA TYR A 40 0.70 13.59 -5.32
C TYR A 40 1.19 12.28 -4.69
N ALA A 41 2.41 11.84 -4.97
CA ALA A 41 2.97 10.64 -4.35
C ALA A 41 3.06 10.77 -2.82
N ILE A 42 3.52 11.93 -2.31
CA ILE A 42 3.54 12.25 -0.88
C ILE A 42 2.12 12.14 -0.29
N PHE A 43 1.16 12.81 -0.94
CA PHE A 43 -0.23 12.84 -0.50
C PHE A 43 -0.83 11.43 -0.41
N ILE A 44 -0.64 10.59 -1.44
CA ILE A 44 -1.12 9.20 -1.43
C ILE A 44 -0.51 8.39 -0.29
N VAL A 45 0.77 8.60 0.01
CA VAL A 45 1.39 7.88 1.15
C VAL A 45 0.81 8.32 2.48
N ASP A 46 0.65 9.62 2.69
CA ASP A 46 0.17 10.12 3.98
C ASP A 46 -1.29 9.83 4.24
N THR A 47 -2.12 9.83 3.19
CA THR A 47 -3.58 9.73 3.32
C THR A 47 -4.13 8.33 3.12
N LEU A 48 -3.41 7.45 2.41
CA LEU A 48 -3.89 6.11 2.09
C LEU A 48 -2.91 5.02 2.48
N LEU A 49 -1.69 5.05 1.97
CA LEU A 49 -0.79 3.91 2.17
C LEU A 49 -0.35 3.78 3.63
N ARG A 50 -0.04 4.87 4.32
CA ARG A 50 0.33 4.80 5.74
C ARG A 50 -0.79 4.23 6.62
N PRO A 51 -2.03 4.76 6.60
CA PRO A 51 -3.13 4.14 7.36
C PRO A 51 -3.38 2.68 6.98
N HIS A 52 -3.27 2.34 5.70
CA HIS A 52 -3.40 0.97 5.21
C HIS A 52 -2.34 0.04 5.83
N PHE A 53 -1.06 0.42 5.73
CA PHE A 53 0.06 -0.32 6.30
C PHE A 53 -0.09 -0.50 7.82
N GLU A 54 -0.50 0.56 8.52
CA GLU A 54 -0.75 0.49 9.97
C GLU A 54 -1.85 -0.53 10.29
N LEU A 55 -2.93 -0.59 9.50
CA LEU A 55 -3.98 -1.59 9.70
C LEU A 55 -3.50 -3.02 9.44
N GLU A 56 -2.69 -3.23 8.40
CA GLU A 56 -2.10 -4.54 8.13
C GLU A 56 -1.15 -4.99 9.24
N GLU A 57 -0.28 -4.08 9.69
CA GLU A 57 0.67 -4.35 10.75
C GLU A 57 -0.04 -4.67 12.08
N GLU A 58 -1.01 -3.84 12.47
CA GLU A 58 -1.72 -3.97 13.74
C GLU A 58 -2.70 -5.15 13.75
N SER A 59 -3.42 -5.38 12.64
CA SER A 59 -4.50 -6.36 12.59
C SER A 59 -4.02 -7.74 12.14
N LEU A 60 -3.07 -7.81 11.19
CA LEU A 60 -2.59 -9.07 10.64
C LEU A 60 -1.23 -9.45 11.21
N VAL A 61 -0.21 -8.62 11.03
CA VAL A 61 1.18 -8.99 11.34
C VAL A 61 1.34 -9.35 12.82
N LYS A 62 0.76 -8.56 13.74
CA LYS A 62 0.82 -8.84 15.19
C LYS A 62 0.17 -10.17 15.62
N ARG A 63 -0.68 -10.76 14.78
CA ARG A 63 -1.37 -12.04 15.06
C ARG A 63 -0.63 -13.25 14.49
N LEU A 64 0.40 -13.02 13.70
CA LEU A 64 1.24 -14.08 13.14
C LEU A 64 2.34 -14.42 14.15
N ASP A 65 2.56 -15.71 14.36
CA ASP A 65 3.67 -16.20 15.18
C ASP A 65 5.01 -16.09 14.44
N ALA A 66 6.12 -16.34 15.15
CA ALA A 66 7.49 -16.28 14.62
C ALA A 66 7.98 -17.66 14.13
N SER A 67 7.34 -18.23 13.11
CA SER A 67 7.93 -19.36 12.36
C SER A 67 8.69 -18.87 11.13
N GLU A 68 9.69 -19.62 10.69
CA GLU A 68 10.56 -19.25 9.55
C GLU A 68 9.78 -18.94 8.25
N ALA A 69 8.67 -19.65 8.00
CA ALA A 69 7.80 -19.38 6.86
C ALA A 69 6.92 -18.13 7.05
N GLN A 70 6.54 -17.79 8.29
CA GLN A 70 5.86 -16.54 8.63
C GLN A 70 6.82 -15.36 8.47
N ASP A 71 8.05 -15.51 8.97
CA ASP A 71 9.09 -14.47 8.95
C ASP A 71 9.38 -13.98 7.52
N ILE A 72 9.51 -14.87 6.54
CA ILE A 72 9.78 -14.49 5.14
C ILE A 72 8.61 -13.71 4.52
N VAL A 73 7.37 -14.10 4.82
CA VAL A 73 6.19 -13.45 4.24
C VAL A 73 5.97 -12.08 4.88
N VAL A 74 6.13 -12.00 6.20
CA VAL A 74 5.98 -10.76 6.99
C VAL A 74 7.10 -9.78 6.69
N SER A 75 8.36 -10.23 6.63
CA SER A 75 9.49 -9.34 6.37
C SER A 75 9.35 -8.59 5.05
N GLN A 76 8.92 -9.28 3.99
CA GLN A 76 8.73 -8.64 2.68
C GLN A 76 7.69 -7.50 2.72
N VAL A 77 6.60 -7.66 3.48
CA VAL A 77 5.57 -6.62 3.64
C VAL A 77 6.16 -5.42 4.39
N LEU A 78 6.78 -5.66 5.55
CA LEU A 78 7.37 -4.60 6.38
C LEU A 78 8.53 -3.87 5.68
N ASP A 79 9.34 -4.60 4.91
CA ASP A 79 10.44 -4.03 4.13
C ASP A 79 9.91 -3.13 3.00
N ASP A 80 8.84 -3.54 2.32
CA ASP A 80 8.18 -2.71 1.31
C ASP A 80 7.60 -1.43 1.96
N HIS A 81 6.95 -1.53 3.14
CA HIS A 81 6.42 -0.38 3.89
C HIS A 81 7.52 0.62 4.25
N GLN A 82 8.63 0.13 4.81
CA GLN A 82 9.81 0.93 5.12
C GLN A 82 10.36 1.63 3.87
N GLU A 83 10.41 0.93 2.74
CA GLU A 83 10.90 1.49 1.48
C GLU A 83 9.99 2.61 0.95
N PHE A 84 8.66 2.51 1.09
CA PHE A 84 7.77 3.63 0.78
C PHE A 84 8.10 4.86 1.62
N TYR A 85 8.30 4.68 2.93
CA TYR A 85 8.66 5.78 3.81
C TYR A 85 10.01 6.39 3.43
N ARG A 86 10.98 5.57 3.05
CA ARG A 86 12.29 6.03 2.57
C ARG A 86 12.18 6.83 1.28
N LEU A 87 11.44 6.34 0.29
CA LEU A 87 11.23 7.03 -0.98
C LEU A 87 10.55 8.38 -0.78
N VAL A 88 9.49 8.43 0.02
CA VAL A 88 8.76 9.68 0.29
C VAL A 88 9.61 10.66 1.09
N ALA A 89 10.42 10.18 2.04
CA ALA A 89 11.37 11.03 2.76
C ALA A 89 12.42 11.64 1.82
N ALA A 90 12.97 10.86 0.88
CA ALA A 90 13.91 11.36 -0.12
C ALA A 90 13.26 12.42 -1.03
N ILE A 91 12.03 12.16 -1.50
CA ILE A 91 11.24 13.11 -2.29
C ILE A 91 11.06 14.43 -1.54
N ARG A 92 10.62 14.38 -0.27
CA ARG A 92 10.40 15.59 0.55
C ARG A 92 11.66 16.41 0.77
N LYS A 93 12.80 15.74 0.90
CA LYS A 93 14.10 16.40 1.12
C LYS A 93 14.77 16.88 -0.17
N GLY A 94 14.21 16.53 -1.34
CA GLY A 94 14.85 16.79 -2.63
C GLY A 94 16.15 15.99 -2.82
N GLU A 95 16.25 14.82 -2.19
CA GLU A 95 17.44 13.96 -2.24
C GLU A 95 17.36 13.00 -3.43
N GLY A 96 18.25 13.17 -4.41
CA GLY A 96 18.34 12.28 -5.58
C GLY A 96 17.54 12.76 -6.79
N ASP A 97 17.41 11.89 -7.80
CA ASP A 97 16.67 12.19 -9.02
C ASP A 97 15.17 11.94 -8.84
N LEU A 98 14.37 13.00 -8.93
CA LEU A 98 12.94 12.93 -8.64
C LEU A 98 12.18 12.01 -9.60
N GLY A 99 12.58 11.98 -10.87
CA GLY A 99 12.00 11.07 -11.86
C GLY A 99 12.23 9.61 -11.49
N ARG A 100 13.47 9.24 -11.15
CA ARG A 100 13.81 7.87 -10.71
C ARG A 100 13.14 7.46 -9.41
N LEU A 101 13.01 8.39 -8.45
CA LEU A 101 12.28 8.14 -7.21
C LEU A 101 10.80 7.83 -7.48
N LEU A 102 10.16 8.60 -8.36
CA LEU A 102 8.77 8.37 -8.77
C LEU A 102 8.60 7.05 -9.54
N GLU A 103 9.55 6.69 -10.39
CA GLU A 103 9.55 5.38 -11.06
C GLU A 103 9.65 4.24 -10.05
N SER A 104 10.60 4.34 -9.11
CA SER A 104 10.81 3.36 -8.04
C SER A 104 9.56 3.22 -7.17
N PHE A 105 8.91 4.34 -6.84
CA PHE A 105 7.66 4.36 -6.10
C PHE A 105 6.54 3.58 -6.81
N VAL A 106 6.34 3.82 -8.11
CA VAL A 106 5.32 3.10 -8.88
C VAL A 106 5.62 1.60 -8.95
N ASP A 107 6.87 1.25 -9.20
CA ASP A 107 7.26 -0.14 -9.37
C ASP A 107 7.18 -0.91 -8.05
N LEU A 108 7.50 -0.25 -6.93
CA LEU A 108 7.27 -0.78 -5.59
C LEU A 108 5.77 -0.99 -5.33
N LEU A 109 4.92 0.02 -5.57
CA LEU A 109 3.46 -0.07 -5.36
C LEU A 109 2.82 -1.21 -6.13
N LYS A 110 3.22 -1.42 -7.38
CA LYS A 110 2.71 -2.54 -8.18
C LYS A 110 3.16 -3.89 -7.66
N ARG A 111 4.43 -4.02 -7.24
CA ARG A 111 4.96 -5.29 -6.73
C ARG A 111 4.39 -5.63 -5.36
N HIS A 112 4.31 -4.64 -4.48
CA HIS A 112 3.77 -4.75 -3.13
C HIS A 112 2.32 -5.25 -3.14
N VAL A 113 1.41 -4.53 -3.82
CA VAL A 113 0.01 -4.97 -3.99
C VAL A 113 -0.09 -6.38 -4.57
N LYS A 114 0.73 -6.70 -5.58
CA LYS A 114 0.74 -8.04 -6.18
C LYS A 114 1.20 -9.10 -5.17
N TRP A 115 2.23 -8.80 -4.39
CA TRP A 115 2.76 -9.70 -3.37
C TRP A 115 1.70 -10.00 -2.33
N GLU A 116 0.98 -8.98 -1.85
CA GLU A 116 0.00 -9.16 -0.79
C GLU A 116 -1.19 -10.00 -1.23
N GLU A 117 -1.76 -9.63 -2.39
CA GLU A 117 -2.90 -10.33 -2.97
C GLU A 117 -2.60 -11.80 -3.31
N GLN A 118 -1.34 -12.13 -3.63
CA GLN A 118 -0.94 -13.47 -4.08
C GLN A 118 -0.29 -14.31 -2.99
N ARG A 119 0.29 -13.68 -1.97
CA ARG A 119 1.12 -14.34 -0.95
C ARG A 119 0.67 -13.97 0.45
N PHE A 120 0.73 -12.70 0.85
CA PHE A 120 0.48 -12.30 2.23
C PHE A 120 -0.95 -12.59 2.70
N PHE A 121 -1.96 -12.14 1.96
CA PHE A 121 -3.36 -12.35 2.36
C PHE A 121 -3.77 -13.83 2.32
N PRO A 122 -3.46 -14.61 1.27
CA PRO A 122 -3.72 -16.05 1.29
C PRO A 122 -2.98 -16.78 2.41
N PHE A 123 -1.81 -16.28 2.81
CA PHE A 123 -1.06 -16.82 3.94
C PHE A 123 -1.78 -16.55 5.26
N CYS A 124 -2.23 -15.31 5.50
CA CYS A 124 -3.02 -14.94 6.68
C CYS A 124 -4.32 -15.75 6.76
N GLU A 125 -5.06 -15.87 5.65
CA GLU A 125 -6.30 -16.67 5.56
C GLU A 125 -6.09 -18.15 5.91
N ARG A 126 -4.88 -18.68 5.70
CA ARG A 126 -4.55 -20.09 5.98
C ARG A 126 -4.08 -20.32 7.42
N VAL A 127 -3.38 -19.34 7.99
CA VAL A 127 -2.72 -19.47 9.30
C VAL A 127 -3.61 -19.00 10.43
N LEU A 128 -4.38 -17.93 10.21
CA LEU A 128 -5.26 -17.38 11.23
C LEU A 128 -6.53 -18.23 11.37
N SER A 129 -7.00 -18.39 12.61
CA SER A 129 -8.28 -19.04 12.86
C SER A 129 -9.45 -18.17 12.38
N GLU A 130 -10.61 -18.79 12.18
CA GLU A 130 -11.84 -18.05 11.81
C GLU A 130 -12.22 -16.99 12.87
N GLU A 131 -11.98 -17.27 14.15
CA GLU A 131 -12.18 -16.29 15.23
C GLU A 131 -11.24 -15.08 15.07
N GLN A 132 -9.96 -15.32 14.77
CA GLN A 132 -9.00 -14.25 14.53
C GLN A 132 -9.36 -13.43 13.29
N LEU A 133 -9.76 -14.08 12.18
CA LEU A 133 -10.19 -13.40 10.96
C LEU A 133 -11.45 -12.55 11.16
N ASN A 134 -12.38 -13.00 12.01
CA ASN A 134 -13.56 -12.20 12.38
C ASN A 134 -13.17 -10.96 13.20
N LEU A 135 -12.20 -11.07 14.12
CA LEU A 135 -11.68 -9.92 14.85
C LEU A 135 -11.01 -8.91 13.90
N VAL A 136 -10.19 -9.41 12.98
CA VAL A 136 -9.54 -8.59 11.94
C VAL A 136 -10.59 -7.84 11.13
N SER A 137 -11.62 -8.52 10.62
CA SER A 137 -12.69 -7.88 9.85
C SER A 137 -13.34 -6.73 10.63
N GLY A 138 -13.62 -6.93 11.92
CA GLY A 138 -14.20 -5.90 12.77
C GLY A 138 -13.28 -4.73 13.09
N GLU A 139 -11.96 -4.93 13.07
CA GLU A 139 -10.95 -3.88 13.19
C GLU A 139 -10.83 -3.08 11.89
N LEU A 140 -10.78 -3.78 10.75
CA LEU A 140 -10.73 -3.18 9.42
C LEU A 140 -11.96 -2.34 9.12
N ASP A 141 -13.17 -2.80 9.47
CA ASP A 141 -14.40 -2.02 9.26
C ASP A 141 -14.44 -0.71 10.06
N ARG A 142 -13.74 -0.65 11.20
CA ARG A 142 -13.63 0.58 12.03
C ARG A 142 -12.49 1.50 11.60
N GLY A 143 -11.40 0.90 11.13
CA GLY A 143 -10.20 1.61 10.66
C GLY A 143 -10.32 2.12 9.23
N HIS A 144 -11.20 1.52 8.43
CA HIS A 144 -11.46 1.95 7.08
C HIS A 144 -11.95 3.38 7.04
N LEU A 145 -11.25 4.24 6.30
CA LEU A 145 -11.69 5.58 6.01
C LEU A 145 -12.69 5.53 4.84
N PRO A 146 -13.99 5.80 5.05
CA PRO A 146 -14.93 5.82 3.95
C PRO A 146 -14.68 7.06 3.09
N GLY A 147 -14.11 6.89 1.91
CA GLY A 147 -14.13 7.96 0.90
C GLY A 147 -12.95 7.94 -0.06
N GLN A 148 -13.28 8.14 -1.34
CA GLN A 148 -12.31 8.49 -2.36
C GLN A 148 -11.45 9.65 -1.86
N VAL A 149 -10.16 9.40 -1.74
CA VAL A 149 -9.20 10.47 -1.49
C VAL A 149 -9.15 11.34 -2.73
N ALA A 150 -9.75 12.53 -2.58
CA ALA A 150 -9.82 13.53 -3.64
C ALA A 150 -8.48 14.25 -3.74
N TRP A 151 -7.97 14.33 -4.97
CA TRP A 151 -6.79 15.13 -5.28
C TRP A 151 -7.20 16.28 -6.20
N ASP A 152 -6.93 17.50 -5.76
CA ASP A 152 -7.44 18.71 -6.39
C ASP A 152 -6.61 19.19 -7.59
N ASP A 153 -5.44 18.60 -7.85
CA ASP A 153 -4.54 18.95 -8.96
C ASP A 153 -4.34 17.79 -9.96
N PRO A 154 -5.37 17.33 -10.68
CA PRO A 154 -5.24 16.21 -11.61
C PRO A 154 -4.32 16.55 -12.79
N PHE A 155 -3.31 15.70 -13.02
CA PHE A 155 -2.33 15.84 -14.11
C PHE A 155 -2.30 14.64 -15.07
N TRP A 156 -3.16 13.66 -14.84
CA TRP A 156 -3.25 12.40 -15.58
C TRP A 156 -4.27 12.46 -16.73
N ASN A 157 -4.58 13.64 -17.25
CA ASN A 157 -5.48 13.80 -18.40
C ASN A 157 -4.73 13.65 -19.71
#